data_AF-A0A7I9YY06-F1
#
_entry.id   AF-A0A7I9YY06-F1
#
_cell.length_a   1.000
_cell.length_b   1.000
_cell.length_c   1.000
_cell.angle_alpha   90.00
_cell.angle_beta   90.00
_cell.angle_gamma   90.00
#
_symmetry.space_group_name_H-M   'P 1'
#
loop_
_entity.id
_entity.type
_entity.pdbx_description
1 polymer ?
#
loop_
_entity_poly.entity_id
_entity_poly.type
_entity_poly.pdbx_seq_one_letter_code
_entity_poly.pdbx_strand_id
1 'polypeptide(L)'
;MTATTLVPKSGTAVVEGANAGNSHVVYAADGPAYCDTAIPHHEDLRIAILTVPAGSRVYLGHAEHGYMGIAPGNYEIRRQREMAAWARMVID
;
A
#
# COMPACT_ATOMS: atom_id res chain seq x y z
N MET A 1 -2.50 4.28 -14.58
CA MET A 1 -1.48 3.22 -14.62
C MET A 1 -2.16 1.92 -14.19
N THR A 2 -1.73 0.78 -14.74
CA THR A 2 -2.32 -0.53 -14.44
C THR A 2 -1.19 -1.48 -14.06
N ALA A 3 -1.31 -2.16 -12.94
CA ALA A 3 -0.33 -3.14 -12.49
C ALA A 3 -0.46 -4.45 -13.27
N THR A 4 0.65 -5.18 -13.40
CA THR A 4 0.72 -6.41 -14.20
C THR A 4 1.23 -7.64 -13.45
N THR A 5 1.92 -7.44 -12.32
CA THR A 5 2.40 -8.55 -11.48
C THR A 5 1.26 -9.10 -10.63
N LEU A 6 0.96 -10.39 -10.76
CA LEU A 6 -0.10 -11.04 -9.98
C LEU A 6 0.25 -11.02 -8.49
N VAL A 7 -0.72 -10.65 -7.65
CA VAL A 7 -0.61 -10.81 -6.20
C VAL A 7 -0.66 -12.31 -5.86
N PRO A 8 0.41 -12.89 -5.27
CA PRO A 8 0.43 -14.31 -4.92
C PRO A 8 -0.49 -14.58 -3.72
N LYS A 9 -0.82 -15.85 -3.47
CA LYS A 9 -1.65 -16.26 -2.32
C LYS A 9 -1.06 -15.85 -0.97
N SER A 10 0.27 -15.78 -0.88
CA SER A 10 0.98 -15.31 0.31
C SER A 10 0.89 -13.79 0.52
N GLY A 11 0.38 -13.06 -0.48
CA GLY A 11 0.32 -11.61 -0.51
C GLY A 11 1.60 -10.95 -1.04
N THR A 12 1.48 -9.67 -1.39
CA THR A 12 2.59 -8.81 -1.83
C THR A 12 2.90 -7.79 -0.74
N ALA A 13 4.11 -7.84 -0.18
CA ALA A 13 4.55 -6.82 0.76
C ALA A 13 4.71 -5.47 0.04
N VAL A 14 4.07 -4.43 0.56
CA VAL A 14 4.18 -3.04 0.06
C VAL A 14 4.94 -2.16 1.05
N VAL A 15 4.85 -2.45 2.34
CA VAL A 15 5.75 -1.87 3.34
C VAL A 15 6.51 -3.02 3.97
N GLU A 16 7.84 -2.96 3.95
CA GLU A 16 8.68 -3.86 4.74
C GLU A 16 8.93 -3.23 6.11
N GLY A 17 8.54 -3.92 7.17
CA GLY A 17 8.92 -3.51 8.52
C GLY A 17 10.38 -3.86 8.81
N ALA A 18 11.11 -2.99 9.51
CA ALA A 18 12.38 -3.40 10.12
C ALA A 18 12.11 -4.58 11.08
N ASN A 19 12.88 -5.66 10.96
CA ASN A 19 12.68 -6.92 11.69
C ASN A 19 11.29 -7.56 11.52
N ALA A 20 10.65 -7.45 10.35
CA ALA A 20 9.34 -8.04 10.02
C ALA A 20 8.13 -7.53 10.84
N GLY A 21 8.33 -6.71 11.87
CA GLY A 21 7.28 -6.29 12.82
C GLY A 21 6.35 -5.17 12.35
N ASN A 22 6.41 -4.73 11.09
CA ASN A 22 5.54 -3.64 10.57
C ASN A 22 5.15 -3.83 9.10
N SER A 23 5.28 -5.04 8.57
CA SER A 23 5.07 -5.28 7.14
C SER A 23 3.60 -5.16 6.75
N HIS A 24 3.27 -4.27 5.83
CA HIS A 24 1.92 -4.18 5.28
C HIS A 24 1.86 -4.94 3.97
N VAL A 25 0.88 -5.83 3.86
CA VAL A 25 0.78 -6.79 2.77
C VAL A 25 -0.57 -6.62 2.07
N VAL A 26 -0.52 -6.61 0.74
CA VAL A 26 -1.69 -6.65 -0.14
C VAL A 26 -2.05 -8.12 -0.37
N TYR A 27 -3.30 -8.48 -0.06
CA TYR A 27 -3.85 -9.81 -0.26
C TYR A 27 -4.98 -9.78 -1.27
N ALA A 28 -4.91 -10.65 -2.27
CA ALA A 28 -6.05 -10.97 -3.13
C ALA A 28 -6.90 -12.04 -2.44
N ALA A 29 -8.00 -11.65 -1.81
CA ALA A 29 -8.86 -12.55 -1.05
C ALA A 29 -9.86 -13.30 -1.93
N ASP A 30 -10.37 -12.64 -2.97
CA ASP A 30 -11.25 -13.24 -3.96
C ASP A 30 -10.96 -12.63 -5.34
N GLY A 31 -10.94 -13.44 -6.38
CA GLY A 31 -10.51 -13.05 -7.72
C GLY A 31 -9.04 -12.63 -7.85
N PRO A 32 -8.55 -12.37 -9.07
CA PRO A 32 -7.19 -11.89 -9.30
C PRO A 32 -7.03 -10.43 -8.87
N ALA A 33 -5.83 -10.06 -8.44
CA ALA A 33 -5.41 -8.67 -8.30
C ALA A 33 -3.94 -8.55 -8.70
N TYR A 34 -3.51 -7.34 -9.06
CA TYR A 34 -2.16 -7.09 -9.55
C TYR A 34 -1.50 -5.96 -8.77
N CYS A 35 -0.23 -6.14 -8.40
CA CYS A 35 0.51 -5.17 -7.60
C CYS A 35 1.97 -5.09 -8.07
N ASP A 36 2.35 -3.95 -8.64
CA ASP A 36 3.72 -3.66 -9.04
C ASP A 36 4.35 -2.76 -7.98
N THR A 37 5.34 -3.27 -7.24
CA THR A 37 6.06 -2.50 -6.22
C THR A 37 7.15 -1.63 -6.86
N ALA A 38 7.34 -0.44 -6.31
CA ALA A 38 8.36 0.49 -6.73
C ALA A 38 9.61 0.35 -5.86
N ILE A 39 10.76 0.65 -6.45
CA ILE A 39 12.01 0.83 -5.70
C ILE A 39 11.84 2.11 -4.85
N PRO A 40 12.11 2.08 -3.53
CA PRO A 40 11.97 3.25 -2.68
C PRO A 40 12.77 4.46 -3.19
N HIS A 41 12.12 5.61 -3.28
CA HIS A 41 12.74 6.89 -3.63
C HIS A 41 12.36 7.97 -2.61
N HIS A 42 13.22 8.96 -2.40
CA HIS A 42 12.99 9.99 -1.38
C HIS A 42 12.06 11.11 -1.87
N GLU A 43 12.03 11.37 -3.20
CA GLU A 43 11.15 12.36 -3.81
C GLU A 43 9.85 11.75 -4.37
N ASP A 44 9.91 10.51 -4.85
CA ASP A 44 8.73 9.76 -5.30
C ASP A 44 8.27 8.87 -4.15
N LEU A 45 7.19 9.30 -3.51
CA LEU A 45 6.63 8.61 -2.35
C LEU A 45 5.83 7.36 -2.75
N ARG A 46 5.69 7.07 -4.04
CA ARG A 46 4.98 5.88 -4.51
C ARG A 46 5.69 4.62 -4.03
N ILE A 47 4.87 3.71 -3.51
CA ILE A 47 5.25 2.40 -3.01
C ILE A 47 4.85 1.33 -4.01
N ALA A 48 3.64 1.42 -4.56
CA ALA A 48 3.14 0.45 -5.51
C ALA A 48 2.01 1.01 -6.38
N ILE A 49 1.80 0.37 -7.53
CA ILE A 49 0.55 0.46 -8.29
C ILE A 49 -0.26 -0.79 -7.99
N LEU A 50 -1.54 -0.63 -7.66
CA LEU A 50 -2.48 -1.72 -7.39
C LEU A 50 -3.63 -1.66 -8.39
N THR A 51 -3.90 -2.79 -9.05
CA THR A 51 -5.07 -2.97 -9.92
C THR A 51 -5.97 -4.05 -9.33
N VAL A 52 -7.21 -3.67 -9.04
CA VAL A 52 -8.27 -4.53 -8.52
C VAL A 52 -9.36 -4.65 -9.60
N PRO A 53 -9.40 -5.76 -10.37
CA PRO A 53 -10.45 -6.03 -11.34
C PRO A 53 -11.86 -6.04 -10.71
N ALA A 54 -12.87 -5.80 -11.55
CA ALA A 54 -14.26 -5.95 -11.13
C ALA A 54 -14.53 -7.40 -10.67
N GLY A 55 -15.26 -7.53 -9.55
CA GLY A 55 -15.54 -8.84 -8.93
C GLY A 55 -14.42 -9.34 -8.00
N SER A 56 -13.24 -8.73 -8.01
CA SER A 56 -12.17 -9.07 -7.07
C SER A 56 -12.30 -8.34 -5.73
N ARG A 57 -11.71 -8.92 -4.69
CA ARG A 57 -11.63 -8.35 -3.34
C ARG A 57 -10.18 -8.35 -2.87
N VAL A 58 -9.69 -7.16 -2.54
CA VAL A 58 -8.34 -6.98 -2.00
C VAL A 58 -8.41 -6.45 -0.58
N TYR A 59 -7.50 -6.93 0.26
CA TYR A 59 -7.26 -6.36 1.57
C TYR A 59 -5.82 -5.90 1.72
N LEU A 60 -5.64 -4.73 2.34
CA LEU A 60 -4.36 -4.30 2.88
C LEU A 60 -4.37 -4.59 4.38
N GLY A 61 -3.39 -5.33 4.88
CA GLY A 61 -3.36 -5.68 6.29
C GLY A 61 -1.96 -6.00 6.81
N HIS A 62 -1.88 -6.06 8.12
CA HIS A 62 -0.76 -6.60 8.88
C HIS A 62 -1.31 -7.77 9.70
N ALA A 63 -0.57 -8.88 9.81
CA ALA A 63 -1.09 -10.11 10.44
C ALA A 63 -1.52 -9.92 11.91
N GLU A 64 -0.90 -8.98 12.63
CA GLU A 64 -1.28 -8.64 14.01
C GLU A 64 -2.45 -7.66 14.13
N HIS A 65 -2.94 -7.09 13.03
CA HIS A 65 -3.96 -6.03 13.04
C HIS A 65 -5.13 -6.32 12.08
N GLY A 66 -6.13 -5.43 12.10
CA GLY A 66 -7.27 -5.50 11.19
C GLY A 66 -6.89 -5.27 9.72
N TYR A 67 -7.73 -5.79 8.84
CA TYR A 67 -7.60 -5.65 7.40
C TYR A 67 -8.48 -4.51 6.87
N MET A 68 -7.96 -3.71 5.94
CA MET A 68 -8.72 -2.69 5.22
C MET A 68 -9.07 -3.19 3.81
N GLY A 69 -10.36 -3.21 3.48
CA GLY A 69 -10.83 -3.59 2.15
C GLY A 69 -10.57 -2.50 1.11
N ILE A 70 -10.15 -2.92 -0.09
CA ILE A 70 -9.95 -2.04 -1.24
C ILE A 70 -10.90 -2.50 -2.35
N ALA A 71 -11.79 -1.60 -2.79
CA ALA A 71 -12.76 -1.86 -3.84
C ALA A 71 -12.10 -1.96 -5.24
N PRO A 72 -12.79 -2.52 -6.25
CA PRO A 72 -12.31 -2.52 -7.63
C PRO A 72 -11.86 -1.14 -8.12
N GLY A 73 -10.75 -1.08 -8.85
CA GLY A 73 -10.14 0.17 -9.32
C GLY A 73 -8.64 0.06 -9.58
N ASN A 74 -8.04 1.18 -9.99
CA ASN A 74 -6.60 1.34 -10.11
C ASN A 74 -6.12 2.38 -9.11
N TYR A 75 -5.17 2.01 -8.26
CA TYR A 75 -4.72 2.81 -7.13
C TYR A 75 -3.21 2.99 -7.16
N GLU A 76 -2.78 4.11 -6.61
CA GLU A 76 -1.39 4.32 -6.23
C GLU A 76 -1.30 4.26 -4.70
N ILE A 77 -0.42 3.40 -4.19
CA ILE A 77 -0.09 3.31 -2.77
C ILE A 77 1.13 4.19 -2.55
N ARG A 78 1.06 5.12 -1.59
CA ARG A 78 2.10 6.13 -1.34
C ARG A 78 2.49 6.18 0.13
N ARG A 79 3.72 6.60 0.42
CA ARG A 79 4.15 7.02 1.76
C ARG A 79 3.48 8.34 2.13
N GLN A 80 3.21 8.50 3.41
CA GLN A 80 2.89 9.81 3.97
C GLN A 80 4.15 10.69 3.92
N ARG A 81 3.96 11.97 3.59
CA ARG A 81 4.96 13.01 3.81
C ARG A 81 4.63 13.72 5.11
N GLU A 82 5.59 13.83 6.02
CA GLU A 82 5.44 14.72 7.16
C GLU A 82 5.36 16.17 6.67
N MET A 83 4.40 16.93 7.21
CA MET A 83 4.36 18.37 7.02
C MET A 83 5.37 18.99 7.99
N ALA A 84 6.52 19.44 7.48
CA ALA A 84 7.49 20.16 8.31
C ALA A 84 6.84 21.44 8.84
N ALA A 85 6.77 21.57 10.17
CA ALA A 85 6.29 22.77 10.81
C ALA A 85 7.28 23.91 10.50
N TRP A 86 6.91 24.84 9.63
CA TRP A 86 7.42 26.19 9.82
C TRP A 86 6.80 26.64 11.14
N ALA A 87 7.58 26.65 12.21
CA ALA A 87 7.09 26.99 13.52
C ALA A 87 6.50 28.42 13.49
N ARG A 88 5.17 28.56 13.48
CA ARG A 88 4.54 29.81 13.89
C ARG A 88 4.48 29.76 15.42
N MET A 89 5.19 30.67 16.06
CA MET A 89 4.93 31.01 17.46
C MET A 89 3.47 31.49 17.54
N VAL A 90 2.60 30.70 18.16
CA VAL A 90 1.30 31.18 18.60
C VAL A 90 1.57 31.94 19.88
N ILE A 91 1.53 33.27 19.79
CA ILE A 91 1.51 34.14 20.94
C ILE A 91 0.03 34.23 21.30
N ASP A 92 -0.32 33.70 22.48
CA ASP A 92 -1.66 33.82 23.10
C ASP A 92 -2.13 35.29 23.10
#